data_AF-A0A8X7NIM2-F1
#
_entry.id   AF-A0A8X7NIM2-F1
#
_cell.length_a   1.000
_cell.length_b   1.000
_cell.length_c   1.000
_cell.angle_alpha   90.00
_cell.angle_beta   90.00
_cell.angle_gamma   90.00
#
_symmetry.space_group_name_H-M   'P 1'
#
loop_
_entity.id
_entity.type
_entity.pdbx_description
1 polymer ?
#
loop_
_entity_poly.entity_id
_entity_poly.type
_entity_poly.pdbx_seq_one_letter_code
_entity_poly.pdbx_strand_id
1 'polypeptide(L)'
;MLLKAQVLLWLLVATAWGRDFQGGNTIDWGTQNVGQGDVHIHSGALWSIINNAASDFHGNIQVDSNAGLYVSSVTSNVALSATLYDTIYEFVNNGVVSFNAIKGAPGYAFNIIGNKFENNGDLFYSASGEGSVVSTIKTPDFHNTGSLNFYQSMKSDSYVLLGADAKTFINNGQICFTNQDWHQLAGVLGAGCFTAQGQSSFYLQNTALQISEDQIFYLIGGETSIMAVGSIDNPQTFHVRGFGTTAGEANKIGLTATLSSSVPGRAPFAYNARDGILTLYVGLYTQNFEIGTGYDPTKFQIVSDTSREIPQIYLGAVQYNGPPPNSGIPPECKPCKSVPGIPGIDKPPATSYSVSTTATSSTIPMPSATVPSMSTPSSASKATDGASTHGLIKTVTVFETDVVEVTSTFTLTSTVTD
;
A
#
# COMPACT_ATOMS: atom_id res chain seq x y z
N MET A 1 -9.67 -46.73 -23.44
CA MET A 1 -9.38 -45.68 -24.46
C MET A 1 -10.22 -44.43 -24.28
N LEU A 2 -11.53 -44.55 -24.01
CA LEU A 2 -12.44 -43.41 -23.80
C LEU A 2 -12.01 -42.43 -22.69
N LEU A 3 -11.54 -42.95 -21.55
CA LEU A 3 -11.09 -42.12 -20.42
C LEU A 3 -9.81 -41.32 -20.73
N LYS A 4 -8.88 -41.90 -21.50
CA LYS A 4 -7.66 -41.20 -21.95
C LYS A 4 -7.98 -40.12 -22.98
N ALA A 5 -8.93 -40.39 -23.88
CA ALA A 5 -9.41 -39.41 -24.85
C ALA A 5 -10.16 -38.25 -24.18
N GLN A 6 -10.95 -38.52 -23.14
CA GLN A 6 -11.60 -37.48 -22.34
C GLN A 6 -10.58 -36.63 -21.59
N VAL A 7 -9.61 -37.21 -20.88
CA VAL A 7 -8.56 -36.45 -20.18
C VAL A 7 -7.74 -35.59 -21.14
N LEU A 8 -7.37 -36.12 -22.32
CA LEU A 8 -6.71 -35.35 -23.38
C LEU A 8 -7.60 -34.21 -23.91
N LEU A 9 -8.90 -34.45 -24.08
CA LEU A 9 -9.84 -33.42 -24.53
C LEU A 9 -10.04 -32.31 -23.47
N TRP A 10 -10.08 -32.66 -22.18
CA TRP A 10 -10.14 -31.68 -21.08
C TRP A 10 -8.84 -30.86 -20.97
N LEU A 11 -7.67 -31.48 -21.17
CA LEU A 11 -6.38 -30.78 -21.26
C LEU A 11 -6.29 -29.88 -22.52
N LEU A 12 -6.86 -30.30 -23.65
CA LEU A 12 -6.93 -29.50 -24.88
C LEU A 12 -7.95 -28.34 -24.80
N VAL A 13 -9.01 -28.49 -24.00
CA VAL A 13 -9.99 -27.42 -23.76
C VAL A 13 -9.46 -26.39 -22.75
N ALA A 14 -8.72 -26.82 -21.73
CA ALA A 14 -8.03 -25.91 -20.81
C ALA A 14 -6.94 -25.06 -21.50
N THR A 15 -6.31 -25.59 -22.55
CA THR A 15 -5.33 -24.85 -23.37
C THR A 15 -5.96 -23.92 -24.42
N ALA A 16 -7.28 -23.97 -24.63
CA ALA A 16 -7.94 -23.16 -25.65
C ALA A 16 -8.24 -21.71 -25.21
N TRP A 17 -8.21 -21.42 -23.90
CA TRP A 17 -8.58 -20.09 -23.37
C TRP A 17 -7.45 -19.34 -22.68
N GLY A 18 -6.32 -19.99 -22.41
CA GLY A 18 -5.10 -19.32 -21.94
C GLY A 18 -4.46 -18.45 -23.02
N ARG A 19 -3.73 -17.41 -22.59
CA ARG A 19 -2.90 -16.56 -23.44
C ARG A 19 -1.44 -16.93 -23.23
N ASP A 20 -0.81 -17.47 -24.27
CA ASP A 20 0.58 -17.88 -24.24
C ASP A 20 1.38 -17.07 -25.27
N PHE A 21 2.42 -16.35 -24.81
CA PHE A 21 3.24 -15.46 -25.61
C PHE A 21 4.67 -15.99 -25.73
N GLN A 22 4.98 -16.57 -26.88
CA GLN A 22 6.28 -17.18 -27.20
C GLN A 22 7.11 -16.27 -28.12
N GLY A 23 7.75 -15.26 -27.51
CA GLY A 23 8.70 -14.34 -28.14
C GLY A 23 8.07 -13.12 -28.84
N GLY A 24 8.86 -12.04 -28.95
CA GLY A 24 8.48 -10.81 -29.65
C GLY A 24 7.56 -9.89 -28.86
N ASN A 25 7.02 -8.86 -29.52
CA ASN A 25 6.17 -7.87 -28.88
C ASN A 25 4.73 -7.98 -29.39
N THR A 26 3.80 -8.26 -28.49
CA THR A 26 2.36 -8.15 -28.77
C THR A 26 1.82 -6.86 -28.17
N ILE A 27 1.27 -5.99 -29.00
CA ILE A 27 0.74 -4.68 -28.61
C ILE A 27 -0.74 -4.62 -28.99
N ASP A 28 -1.61 -4.56 -27.99
CA ASP A 28 -3.04 -4.45 -28.16
C ASP A 28 -3.54 -3.08 -27.69
N TRP A 29 -4.37 -2.44 -28.51
CA TRP A 29 -4.96 -1.12 -28.23
C TRP A 29 -6.47 -1.20 -28.05
N GLY A 30 -7.02 -0.39 -27.15
CA GLY A 30 -8.46 -0.25 -26.95
C GLY A 30 -9.07 -1.37 -26.14
N THR A 31 -10.38 -1.57 -26.29
CA THR A 31 -11.12 -2.62 -25.59
C THR A 31 -10.62 -4.00 -26.01
N GLN A 32 -10.02 -4.72 -25.06
CA GLN A 32 -9.50 -6.07 -25.25
C GLN A 32 -10.20 -7.03 -24.31
N ASN A 33 -10.51 -8.23 -24.81
CA ASN A 33 -10.86 -9.35 -23.94
C ASN A 33 -9.55 -10.07 -23.56
N VAL A 34 -9.06 -9.79 -22.36
CA VAL A 34 -7.85 -10.41 -21.81
C VAL A 34 -8.00 -11.92 -21.59
N GLY A 35 -9.24 -12.43 -21.58
CA GLY A 35 -9.55 -13.87 -21.64
C GLY A 35 -10.03 -14.46 -20.32
N GLN A 36 -10.43 -15.72 -20.38
CA GLN A 36 -10.83 -16.57 -19.26
C GLN A 36 -9.84 -17.74 -19.21
N GLY A 37 -8.66 -17.53 -18.64
CA GLY A 37 -7.60 -18.55 -18.61
C GLY A 37 -6.24 -17.99 -18.25
N ASP A 38 -5.27 -18.88 -18.10
CA ASP A 38 -3.91 -18.56 -17.66
C ASP A 38 -3.17 -17.68 -18.68
N VAL A 39 -2.37 -16.74 -18.19
CA VAL A 39 -1.49 -15.88 -18.97
C VAL A 39 -0.05 -16.31 -18.70
N HIS A 40 0.67 -16.73 -19.74
CA HIS A 40 2.11 -17.00 -19.68
C HIS A 40 2.83 -16.14 -20.70
N ILE A 41 3.76 -15.30 -20.23
CA ILE A 41 4.68 -14.54 -21.08
C ILE A 41 6.08 -15.12 -20.93
N HIS A 42 6.53 -15.82 -21.96
CA HIS A 42 7.83 -16.47 -21.97
C HIS A 42 8.99 -15.47 -22.14
N SER A 43 10.18 -15.91 -21.77
CA SER A 43 11.41 -15.13 -21.93
C SER A 43 11.59 -14.61 -23.36
N GLY A 44 11.91 -13.32 -23.50
CA GLY A 44 12.05 -12.66 -24.80
C GLY A 44 10.72 -12.23 -25.43
N ALA A 45 9.59 -12.40 -24.73
CA ALA A 45 8.28 -11.92 -25.14
C ALA A 45 7.82 -10.76 -24.26
N LEU A 46 6.98 -9.88 -24.82
CA LEU A 46 6.21 -8.93 -24.04
C LEU A 46 4.78 -8.80 -24.56
N TRP A 47 3.87 -8.52 -23.65
CA TRP A 47 2.50 -8.16 -23.95
C TRP A 47 2.18 -6.77 -23.38
N SER A 48 1.74 -5.86 -24.24
CA SER A 48 1.35 -4.50 -23.88
C SER A 48 -0.11 -4.27 -24.26
N ILE A 49 -0.93 -3.92 -23.27
CA ILE A 49 -2.36 -3.62 -23.42
C ILE A 49 -2.54 -2.13 -23.11
N ILE A 50 -2.94 -1.34 -24.10
CA ILE A 50 -3.03 0.12 -24.01
C ILE A 50 -4.47 0.58 -24.18
N ASN A 51 -4.95 1.45 -23.28
CA ASN A 51 -6.32 1.99 -23.26
C ASN A 51 -7.43 0.94 -23.19
N ASN A 52 -7.16 -0.19 -22.53
CA ASN A 52 -8.19 -1.16 -22.17
C ASN A 52 -8.71 -0.86 -20.77
N ALA A 53 -9.95 -0.36 -20.63
CA ALA A 53 -10.51 -0.02 -19.32
C ALA A 53 -10.62 -1.22 -18.37
N ALA A 54 -10.85 -2.43 -18.88
CA ALA A 54 -11.02 -3.63 -18.08
C ALA A 54 -10.02 -4.72 -18.50
N SER A 55 -8.86 -4.76 -17.84
CA SER A 55 -7.89 -5.85 -17.95
C SER A 55 -8.00 -6.75 -16.72
N ASP A 56 -9.12 -7.47 -16.66
CA ASP A 56 -9.46 -8.36 -15.55
C ASP A 56 -9.03 -9.80 -15.91
N PHE A 57 -7.97 -10.26 -15.28
CA PHE A 57 -7.38 -11.58 -15.48
C PHE A 57 -8.12 -12.63 -14.66
N HIS A 58 -8.61 -13.67 -15.35
CA HIS A 58 -9.33 -14.80 -14.78
C HIS A 58 -8.56 -16.12 -14.98
N GLY A 59 -7.34 -16.17 -14.44
CA GLY A 59 -6.43 -17.30 -14.56
C GLY A 59 -5.07 -16.99 -13.91
N ASN A 60 -4.19 -17.98 -13.83
CA ASN A 60 -2.84 -17.76 -13.32
C ASN A 60 -2.07 -16.78 -14.20
N ILE A 61 -1.20 -15.96 -13.62
CA ILE A 61 -0.30 -15.07 -14.38
C ILE A 61 1.14 -15.50 -14.11
N GLN A 62 1.85 -15.85 -15.18
CA GLN A 62 3.28 -16.15 -15.15
C GLN A 62 4.04 -15.26 -16.13
N VAL A 63 5.00 -14.50 -15.62
CA VAL A 63 5.93 -13.69 -16.42
C VAL A 63 7.34 -14.19 -16.17
N ASP A 64 7.97 -14.75 -17.20
CA ASP A 64 9.33 -15.30 -17.09
C ASP A 64 10.39 -14.20 -17.02
N SER A 65 11.62 -14.56 -16.67
CA SER A 65 12.76 -13.64 -16.74
C SER A 65 12.97 -13.11 -18.16
N ASN A 66 13.34 -11.83 -18.31
CA ASN A 66 13.41 -11.13 -19.60
C ASN A 66 12.09 -11.12 -20.40
N ALA A 67 10.95 -11.21 -19.71
CA ALA A 67 9.63 -11.03 -20.28
C ALA A 67 8.92 -9.81 -19.66
N GLY A 68 7.80 -9.37 -20.23
CA GLY A 68 7.02 -8.32 -19.59
C GLY A 68 5.54 -8.23 -19.92
N LEU A 69 4.75 -7.85 -18.92
CA LEU A 69 3.33 -7.55 -19.00
C LEU A 69 3.11 -6.07 -18.70
N TYR A 70 2.52 -5.33 -19.64
CA TYR A 70 2.24 -3.91 -19.50
C TYR A 70 0.75 -3.67 -19.71
N VAL A 71 0.10 -3.03 -18.74
CA VAL A 71 -1.30 -2.61 -18.81
C VAL A 71 -1.35 -1.13 -18.56
N SER A 72 -1.77 -0.33 -19.55
CA SER A 72 -1.58 1.11 -19.50
C SER A 72 -2.79 1.90 -20.00
N SER A 73 -3.01 3.06 -19.41
CA SER A 73 -3.91 4.09 -19.91
C SER A 73 -3.11 5.35 -20.26
N VAL A 74 -3.30 5.82 -21.49
CA VAL A 74 -2.58 6.97 -22.06
C VAL A 74 -3.53 8.11 -22.43
N THR A 75 -4.79 8.03 -21.97
CA THR A 75 -5.83 9.03 -22.20
C THR A 75 -6.64 9.28 -20.93
N SER A 76 -6.97 10.54 -20.65
CA SER A 76 -7.64 10.98 -19.42
C SER A 76 -9.08 10.46 -19.25
N ASN A 77 -9.65 9.83 -20.28
CA ASN A 77 -11.02 9.35 -20.27
C ASN A 77 -11.13 7.85 -19.99
N VAL A 78 -10.00 7.13 -19.86
CA VAL A 78 -9.98 5.69 -19.60
C VAL A 78 -9.55 5.44 -18.17
N ALA A 79 -10.52 5.03 -17.35
CA ALA A 79 -10.26 4.49 -16.01
C ALA A 79 -9.69 3.07 -16.15
N LEU A 80 -8.44 2.88 -15.75
CA LEU A 80 -7.72 1.63 -15.94
C LEU A 80 -8.02 0.65 -14.82
N SER A 81 -8.58 -0.51 -15.14
CA SER A 81 -8.61 -1.69 -14.27
C SER A 81 -7.57 -2.69 -14.76
N ALA A 82 -6.66 -3.10 -13.87
CA ALA A 82 -5.71 -4.18 -14.07
C ALA A 82 -5.76 -5.09 -12.85
N THR A 83 -6.47 -6.21 -12.97
CA THR A 83 -6.89 -6.97 -11.80
C THR A 83 -6.74 -8.47 -11.98
N LEU A 84 -6.37 -9.16 -10.91
CA LEU A 84 -6.53 -10.59 -10.73
C LEU A 84 -7.48 -10.76 -9.54
N TYR A 85 -8.68 -11.30 -9.76
CA TYR A 85 -9.71 -11.44 -8.73
C TYR A 85 -10.21 -12.88 -8.64
N ASP A 86 -9.51 -13.72 -7.89
CA ASP A 86 -10.04 -14.97 -7.33
C ASP A 86 -9.04 -15.54 -6.32
N THR A 87 -9.50 -16.16 -5.24
CA THR A 87 -8.60 -16.74 -4.23
C THR A 87 -7.92 -18.02 -4.69
N ILE A 88 -8.21 -18.53 -5.89
CA ILE A 88 -7.63 -19.76 -6.44
C ILE A 88 -6.42 -19.53 -7.36
N TYR A 89 -6.24 -18.32 -7.92
CA TYR A 89 -5.21 -18.07 -8.93
C TYR A 89 -3.87 -17.68 -8.33
N GLU A 90 -2.81 -17.96 -9.07
CA GLU A 90 -1.44 -17.63 -8.71
C GLU A 90 -0.89 -16.51 -9.58
N PHE A 91 -0.06 -15.65 -8.97
CA PHE A 91 0.70 -14.61 -9.65
C PHE A 91 2.20 -14.85 -9.45
N VAL A 92 2.93 -15.09 -10.53
CA VAL A 92 4.38 -15.34 -10.52
C VAL A 92 5.06 -14.38 -11.50
N ASN A 93 5.90 -13.49 -10.98
CA ASN A 93 6.64 -12.52 -11.77
C ASN A 93 8.15 -12.64 -11.58
N ASN A 94 8.84 -13.04 -12.65
CA ASN A 94 10.30 -13.05 -12.76
C ASN A 94 10.83 -11.99 -13.76
N GLY A 95 9.93 -11.25 -14.43
CA GLY A 95 10.24 -10.25 -15.45
C GLY A 95 9.82 -8.85 -15.02
N VAL A 96 9.10 -8.14 -15.88
CA VAL A 96 8.54 -6.81 -15.58
C VAL A 96 7.02 -6.82 -15.72
N VAL A 97 6.31 -6.45 -14.67
CA VAL A 97 4.87 -6.19 -14.70
C VAL A 97 4.62 -4.72 -14.39
N SER A 98 3.90 -4.02 -15.27
CA SER A 98 3.64 -2.59 -15.09
C SER A 98 2.19 -2.24 -15.37
N PHE A 99 1.48 -1.82 -14.32
CA PHE A 99 0.15 -1.22 -14.40
C PHE A 99 0.30 0.31 -14.31
N ASN A 100 -0.02 1.01 -15.39
CA ASN A 100 0.29 2.43 -15.55
C ASN A 100 -0.95 3.25 -15.97
N ALA A 101 -1.52 3.95 -15.01
CA ALA A 101 -2.62 4.90 -15.18
C ALA A 101 -2.16 6.36 -15.00
N ILE A 102 -0.87 6.69 -15.13
CA ILE A 102 -0.36 8.06 -14.92
C ILE A 102 -1.08 9.07 -15.83
N LYS A 103 -1.36 8.69 -17.08
CA LYS A 103 -2.08 9.52 -18.06
C LYS A 103 -3.55 9.12 -18.23
N GLY A 104 -4.04 8.22 -17.36
CA GLY A 104 -5.40 7.72 -17.38
C GLY A 104 -6.39 8.65 -16.71
N ALA A 105 -7.64 8.21 -16.60
CA ALA A 105 -8.63 8.90 -15.76
C ALA A 105 -8.21 8.85 -14.27
N PRO A 106 -8.73 9.78 -13.43
CA PRO A 106 -8.40 9.80 -12.00
C PRO A 106 -8.69 8.48 -11.25
N GLY A 107 -9.75 7.78 -11.66
CA GLY A 107 -10.09 6.46 -11.14
C GLY A 107 -9.30 5.33 -11.82
N TYR A 108 -8.76 4.41 -11.03
CA TYR A 108 -8.11 3.19 -11.48
C TYR A 108 -8.36 2.06 -10.48
N ALA A 109 -8.07 0.82 -10.86
CA ALA A 109 -8.17 -0.35 -9.98
C ALA A 109 -6.98 -1.28 -10.22
N PHE A 110 -6.06 -1.36 -9.25
CA PHE A 110 -4.91 -2.25 -9.29
C PHE A 110 -4.97 -3.24 -8.14
N ASN A 111 -5.33 -4.48 -8.46
CA ASN A 111 -5.61 -5.49 -7.44
C ASN A 111 -5.07 -6.85 -7.89
N ILE A 112 -4.23 -7.45 -7.05
CA ILE A 112 -3.85 -8.86 -7.18
C ILE A 112 -4.39 -9.57 -5.95
N ILE A 113 -5.51 -10.27 -6.12
CA ILE A 113 -6.13 -11.11 -5.10
C ILE A 113 -6.10 -12.53 -5.61
N GLY A 114 -5.40 -13.39 -4.87
CA GLY A 114 -4.95 -14.71 -5.33
C GLY A 114 -4.71 -15.68 -4.19
N ASN A 115 -4.41 -16.93 -4.54
CA ASN A 115 -3.88 -17.93 -3.63
C ASN A 115 -2.39 -17.67 -3.33
N LYS A 116 -1.63 -17.27 -4.35
CA LYS A 116 -0.18 -17.10 -4.29
C LYS A 116 0.28 -15.85 -5.03
N PHE A 117 1.24 -15.14 -4.44
CA PHE A 117 1.98 -14.05 -5.03
C PHE A 117 3.47 -14.28 -4.86
N GLU A 118 4.19 -14.44 -5.96
CA GLU A 118 5.65 -14.58 -5.98
C GLU A 118 6.24 -13.53 -6.93
N ASN A 119 7.02 -12.59 -6.38
CA ASN A 119 7.69 -11.56 -7.15
C ASN A 119 9.21 -11.63 -6.97
N ASN A 120 9.89 -12.07 -8.03
CA ASN A 120 11.36 -12.07 -8.16
C ASN A 120 11.84 -11.01 -9.16
N GLY A 121 10.93 -10.48 -9.99
CA GLY A 121 11.16 -9.41 -10.95
C GLY A 121 10.78 -8.02 -10.44
N ASP A 122 10.31 -7.16 -11.35
CA ASP A 122 9.83 -5.82 -11.04
C ASP A 122 8.33 -5.70 -11.27
N LEU A 123 7.62 -5.16 -10.28
CA LEU A 123 6.19 -4.86 -10.37
C LEU A 123 5.97 -3.37 -10.10
N PHE A 124 5.19 -2.71 -10.97
CA PHE A 124 4.87 -1.29 -10.86
C PHE A 124 3.36 -1.06 -10.84
N TYR A 125 2.88 -0.36 -9.82
CA TYR A 125 1.57 0.27 -9.79
C TYR A 125 1.77 1.78 -9.87
N SER A 126 1.38 2.39 -10.99
CA SER A 126 1.68 3.79 -11.27
C SER A 126 0.42 4.56 -11.64
N ALA A 127 0.16 5.69 -10.98
CA ALA A 127 -1.02 6.50 -11.22
C ALA A 127 -0.73 8.01 -11.18
N SER A 128 -1.70 8.83 -11.60
CA SER A 128 -1.58 10.29 -11.52
C SER A 128 -1.59 10.76 -10.06
N GLY A 129 -2.53 10.25 -9.27
CA GLY A 129 -2.85 10.80 -7.94
C GLY A 129 -3.92 11.88 -7.98
N GLU A 130 -4.59 12.08 -9.11
CA GLU A 130 -5.76 12.96 -9.20
C GLU A 130 -6.97 12.38 -8.46
N GLY A 131 -7.08 11.04 -8.43
CA GLY A 131 -8.07 10.30 -7.65
C GLY A 131 -7.46 9.62 -6.43
N SER A 132 -8.34 9.22 -5.49
CA SER A 132 -7.99 8.42 -4.32
C SER A 132 -8.52 7.00 -4.51
N VAL A 133 -7.63 6.01 -4.43
CA VAL A 133 -7.88 4.61 -4.76
C VAL A 133 -7.08 3.73 -3.82
N VAL A 134 -7.69 2.65 -3.35
CA VAL A 134 -6.98 1.58 -2.64
C VAL A 134 -6.46 0.57 -3.65
N SER A 135 -5.15 0.32 -3.62
CA SER A 135 -4.52 -0.74 -4.43
C SER A 135 -4.09 -1.90 -3.55
N THR A 136 -4.19 -3.13 -4.06
CA THR A 136 -3.95 -4.30 -3.21
C THR A 136 -3.11 -5.39 -3.87
N ILE A 137 -2.36 -6.09 -3.01
CA ILE A 137 -1.81 -7.43 -3.27
C ILE A 137 -2.16 -8.28 -2.05
N LYS A 138 -3.26 -9.04 -2.13
CA LYS A 138 -3.79 -9.85 -1.03
C LYS A 138 -3.77 -11.34 -1.39
N THR A 139 -2.76 -12.04 -0.89
CA THR A 139 -2.63 -13.50 -1.00
C THR A 139 -2.21 -14.08 0.36
N PRO A 140 -2.63 -15.32 0.69
CA PRO A 140 -2.16 -16.01 1.88
C PRO A 140 -0.70 -16.48 1.75
N ASP A 141 -0.25 -16.80 0.53
CA ASP A 141 1.13 -17.11 0.20
C ASP A 141 1.73 -15.91 -0.56
N PHE A 142 2.57 -15.11 0.10
CA PHE A 142 3.18 -13.91 -0.46
C PHE A 142 4.68 -13.94 -0.21
N HIS A 143 5.44 -13.91 -1.31
CA HIS A 143 6.89 -13.81 -1.33
C HIS A 143 7.36 -12.73 -2.29
N ASN A 144 8.17 -11.79 -1.79
CA ASN A 144 8.87 -10.81 -2.61
C ASN A 144 10.39 -10.92 -2.40
N THR A 145 11.14 -11.19 -3.46
CA THR A 145 12.61 -11.05 -3.51
C THR A 145 13.06 -10.00 -4.53
N GLY A 146 12.15 -9.59 -5.41
CA GLY A 146 12.34 -8.56 -6.44
C GLY A 146 12.04 -7.14 -5.94
N SER A 147 11.45 -6.32 -6.82
CA SER A 147 11.06 -4.94 -6.53
C SER A 147 9.56 -4.71 -6.74
N LEU A 148 8.89 -4.14 -5.74
CA LEU A 148 7.53 -3.60 -5.85
C LEU A 148 7.61 -2.06 -5.79
N ASN A 149 6.99 -1.38 -6.76
CA ASN A 149 7.04 0.07 -6.87
C ASN A 149 5.62 0.64 -6.97
N PHE A 150 5.21 1.37 -5.95
CA PHE A 150 3.93 2.07 -5.86
C PHE A 150 4.18 3.55 -6.05
N TYR A 151 3.68 4.11 -7.14
CA TYR A 151 4.00 5.45 -7.59
C TYR A 151 2.75 6.27 -7.86
N GLN A 152 2.77 7.50 -7.37
CA GLN A 152 1.90 8.58 -7.82
C GLN A 152 2.68 9.82 -8.23
N SER A 153 2.18 10.51 -9.24
CA SER A 153 2.76 11.80 -9.65
C SER A 153 2.51 12.89 -8.61
N MET A 154 1.36 12.83 -7.94
CA MET A 154 1.01 13.71 -6.81
C MET A 154 0.35 12.91 -5.68
N LYS A 155 0.53 13.38 -4.44
CA LYS A 155 -0.05 12.74 -3.26
C LYS A 155 -1.59 12.82 -3.27
N SER A 156 -2.27 11.69 -3.14
CA SER A 156 -3.72 11.62 -2.90
C SER A 156 -4.06 10.96 -1.56
N ASP A 157 -5.33 10.61 -1.35
CA ASP A 157 -5.76 9.74 -0.24
C ASP A 157 -5.72 8.26 -0.65
N SER A 158 -4.90 7.92 -1.65
CA SER A 158 -4.62 6.54 -2.03
C SER A 158 -3.68 5.87 -1.06
N TYR A 159 -3.91 4.59 -0.82
CA TYR A 159 -3.02 3.74 -0.05
C TYR A 159 -2.97 2.31 -0.61
N VAL A 160 -1.93 1.59 -0.20
CA VAL A 160 -1.67 0.22 -0.62
C VAL A 160 -1.83 -0.73 0.56
N LEU A 161 -2.46 -1.88 0.30
CA LEU A 161 -2.52 -3.01 1.24
C LEU A 161 -1.73 -4.20 0.69
N LEU A 162 -0.87 -4.78 1.52
CA LEU A 162 0.00 -5.90 1.17
C LEU A 162 -0.20 -7.06 2.13
N GLY A 163 -0.29 -8.27 1.57
CA GLY A 163 -0.52 -9.51 2.30
C GLY A 163 -1.99 -9.67 2.73
N ALA A 164 -2.36 -10.92 3.06
CA ALA A 164 -3.66 -11.18 3.68
C ALA A 164 -3.75 -10.56 5.09
N ASP A 165 -4.87 -9.92 5.39
CA ASP A 165 -5.10 -9.22 6.66
C ASP A 165 -4.90 -10.17 7.85
N ALA A 166 -4.24 -9.69 8.91
CA ALA A 166 -3.90 -10.47 10.10
C ALA A 166 -3.07 -11.75 9.84
N LYS A 167 -2.49 -11.88 8.64
CA LYS A 167 -1.48 -12.88 8.30
C LYS A 167 -0.12 -12.21 8.20
N THR A 168 0.83 -12.94 7.63
CA THR A 168 2.20 -12.52 7.49
C THR A 168 2.65 -12.81 6.08
N PHE A 169 3.39 -11.89 5.48
CA PHE A 169 4.05 -12.12 4.20
C PHE A 169 5.57 -12.03 4.32
N ILE A 170 6.29 -12.55 3.32
CA ILE A 170 7.75 -12.53 3.30
C ILE A 170 8.25 -11.50 2.29
N ASN A 171 9.05 -10.56 2.78
CA ASN A 171 9.77 -9.58 1.98
C ASN A 171 11.28 -9.70 2.20
N ASN A 172 12.00 -10.17 1.20
CA ASN A 172 13.47 -10.13 1.13
C ASN A 172 13.96 -9.21 -0.01
N GLY A 173 13.03 -8.49 -0.63
CA GLY A 173 13.28 -7.57 -1.74
C GLY A 173 13.14 -6.11 -1.33
N GLN A 174 12.89 -5.28 -2.34
CA GLN A 174 12.67 -3.84 -2.19
C GLN A 174 11.20 -3.51 -2.42
N ILE A 175 10.60 -2.73 -1.53
CA ILE A 175 9.25 -2.18 -1.69
C ILE A 175 9.36 -0.66 -1.62
N CYS A 176 8.89 0.04 -2.63
CA CYS A 176 9.07 1.48 -2.81
C CYS A 176 7.73 2.20 -2.94
N PHE A 177 7.60 3.31 -2.23
CA PHE A 177 6.44 4.19 -2.24
C PHE A 177 6.88 5.60 -2.63
N THR A 178 6.27 6.15 -3.67
CA THR A 178 6.48 7.53 -4.13
C THR A 178 5.14 8.26 -4.16
N ASN A 179 4.99 9.26 -3.31
CA ASN A 179 3.72 9.97 -3.05
C ASN A 179 2.56 9.02 -2.73
N GLN A 180 2.83 7.85 -2.17
CA GLN A 180 1.85 6.78 -1.91
C GLN A 180 1.92 6.36 -0.44
N ASP A 181 0.79 5.95 0.13
CA ASP A 181 0.75 5.42 1.49
C ASP A 181 0.75 3.90 1.52
N TRP A 182 1.29 3.36 2.60
CA TRP A 182 1.13 1.97 2.97
C TRP A 182 0.40 1.86 4.29
N HIS A 183 -0.68 1.08 4.32
CA HIS A 183 -1.37 0.71 5.55
C HIS A 183 -1.02 -0.74 5.89
N GLN A 184 -0.38 -0.92 7.04
CA GLN A 184 0.06 -2.22 7.51
C GLN A 184 -1.09 -2.94 8.21
N LEU A 185 -1.66 -3.95 7.54
CA LEU A 185 -2.67 -4.86 8.10
C LEU A 185 -2.16 -6.30 8.29
N ALA A 186 -1.00 -6.62 7.70
CA ALA A 186 -0.33 -7.92 7.79
C ALA A 186 1.05 -7.75 8.43
N GLY A 187 1.53 -8.78 9.13
CA GLY A 187 2.92 -8.85 9.58
C GLY A 187 3.88 -9.05 8.41
N VAL A 188 5.16 -8.78 8.64
CA VAL A 188 6.19 -8.88 7.60
C VAL A 188 7.39 -9.66 8.13
N LEU A 189 7.78 -10.72 7.44
CA LEU A 189 9.00 -11.48 7.71
C LEU A 189 10.05 -11.24 6.64
N GLY A 190 11.31 -11.57 6.97
CA GLY A 190 12.45 -11.50 6.05
C GLY A 190 13.38 -10.34 6.39
N ALA A 191 14.31 -10.06 5.47
CA ALA A 191 15.35 -9.04 5.62
C ALA A 191 15.34 -8.01 4.46
N GLY A 192 14.14 -7.61 4.04
CA GLY A 192 13.93 -6.68 2.95
C GLY A 192 13.87 -5.22 3.39
N CYS A 193 13.52 -4.33 2.45
CA CYS A 193 13.42 -2.90 2.69
C CYS A 193 12.09 -2.32 2.20
N PHE A 194 11.52 -1.42 3.00
CA PHE A 194 10.42 -0.53 2.65
C PHE A 194 10.97 0.88 2.54
N THR A 195 10.78 1.54 1.41
CA THR A 195 11.30 2.88 1.15
C THR A 195 10.17 3.86 0.87
N ALA A 196 10.12 4.92 1.66
CA ALA A 196 9.25 6.06 1.43
C ALA A 196 10.06 7.18 0.78
N GLN A 197 9.52 7.78 -0.29
CA GLN A 197 10.08 8.98 -0.92
C GLN A 197 8.96 9.93 -1.39
N GLY A 198 9.30 11.20 -1.59
CA GLY A 198 8.31 12.26 -1.81
C GLY A 198 7.43 12.42 -0.56
N GLN A 199 6.12 12.49 -0.75
CA GLN A 199 5.12 12.67 0.32
C GLN A 199 4.51 11.34 0.80
N SER A 200 5.30 10.26 0.78
CA SER A 200 4.83 8.92 1.16
C SER A 200 4.78 8.75 2.68
N SER A 201 3.79 8.01 3.16
CA SER A 201 3.68 7.70 4.60
C SER A 201 3.45 6.21 4.84
N PHE A 202 3.97 5.73 5.96
CA PHE A 202 3.69 4.40 6.48
C PHE A 202 2.78 4.49 7.68
N TYR A 203 1.60 3.89 7.58
CA TYR A 203 0.71 3.72 8.70
C TYR A 203 0.83 2.29 9.24
N LEU A 204 1.56 2.15 10.34
CA LEU A 204 1.73 0.91 11.08
C LEU A 204 0.51 0.69 11.99
N GLN A 205 -0.60 0.29 11.37
CA GLN A 205 -1.91 0.19 12.02
C GLN A 205 -2.04 -1.04 12.92
N ASN A 206 -1.35 -2.13 12.61
CA ASN A 206 -1.44 -3.38 13.36
C ASN A 206 -0.08 -3.80 13.93
N THR A 207 0.41 -3.01 14.88
CA THR A 207 1.68 -3.24 15.60
C THR A 207 1.64 -4.44 16.55
N ALA A 208 0.54 -5.17 16.63
CA ALA A 208 0.50 -6.50 17.26
C ALA A 208 1.03 -7.61 16.32
N LEU A 209 1.02 -7.38 15.01
CA LEU A 209 1.60 -8.29 14.04
C LEU A 209 3.08 -7.99 13.88
N GLN A 210 3.91 -9.03 13.99
CA GLN A 210 5.35 -8.89 13.94
C GLN A 210 5.80 -8.34 12.58
N ILE A 211 6.69 -7.35 12.63
CA ILE A 211 7.58 -6.97 11.53
C ILE A 211 8.97 -7.44 11.95
N SER A 212 9.64 -8.24 11.13
CA SER A 212 10.98 -8.76 11.40
C SER A 212 11.96 -7.64 11.72
N GLU A 213 12.83 -7.86 12.71
CA GLU A 213 13.89 -6.92 13.10
C GLU A 213 14.90 -6.65 11.96
N ASP A 214 15.00 -7.55 10.98
CA ASP A 214 15.84 -7.37 9.79
C ASP A 214 15.13 -6.57 8.67
N GLN A 215 13.87 -6.16 8.83
CA GLN A 215 13.20 -5.26 7.90
C GLN A 215 13.61 -3.81 8.15
N ILE A 216 13.99 -3.12 7.08
CA ILE A 216 14.37 -1.70 7.16
C ILE A 216 13.27 -0.80 6.60
N PHE A 217 12.87 0.20 7.36
CA PHE A 217 12.10 1.35 6.89
C PHE A 217 13.05 2.49 6.53
N TYR A 218 13.19 2.79 5.25
CA TYR A 218 14.05 3.85 4.77
C TYR A 218 13.24 5.08 4.34
N LEU A 219 13.48 6.20 5.01
CA LEU A 219 12.87 7.49 4.74
C LEU A 219 13.82 8.33 3.87
N ILE A 220 13.43 8.58 2.62
CA ILE A 220 14.21 9.38 1.69
C ILE A 220 13.67 10.81 1.65
N GLY A 221 14.57 11.77 1.80
CA GLY A 221 14.22 13.19 1.69
C GLY A 221 13.69 13.73 3.02
N GLY A 222 12.66 14.56 2.96
CA GLY A 222 12.17 15.33 4.10
C GLY A 222 10.65 15.48 4.22
N GLU A 223 9.84 14.83 3.38
CA GLU A 223 8.37 14.95 3.44
C GLU A 223 7.68 13.60 3.77
N THR A 224 8.43 12.61 4.22
CA THR A 224 7.90 11.27 4.52
C THR A 224 7.51 11.11 5.98
N SER A 225 6.61 10.17 6.26
CA SER A 225 6.12 9.93 7.62
C SER A 225 5.99 8.45 7.98
N ILE A 226 6.14 8.15 9.27
CA ILE A 226 5.70 6.91 9.90
C ILE A 226 4.76 7.24 11.05
N MET A 227 3.51 6.79 11.00
CA MET A 227 2.59 6.78 12.14
C MET A 227 2.36 5.35 12.61
N ALA A 228 2.51 5.08 13.90
CA ALA A 228 2.33 3.75 14.47
C ALA A 228 1.33 3.72 15.63
N VAL A 229 0.66 2.59 15.80
CA VAL A 229 -0.14 2.33 17.00
C VAL A 229 0.80 1.92 18.14
N GLY A 230 0.73 2.62 19.28
CA GLY A 230 1.53 2.28 20.47
C GLY A 230 1.04 1.01 21.18
N SER A 231 1.94 0.37 21.93
CA SER A 231 1.70 -0.86 22.69
C SER A 231 2.07 -0.67 24.18
N ILE A 232 1.31 -1.29 25.08
CA ILE A 232 1.61 -1.29 26.53
C ILE A 232 2.57 -2.44 26.86
N ASP A 233 2.26 -3.64 26.38
CA ASP A 233 2.90 -4.86 26.91
C ASP A 233 4.16 -5.24 26.12
N ASN A 234 4.13 -5.10 24.80
CA ASN A 234 5.19 -5.56 23.90
C ASN A 234 5.37 -4.60 22.72
N PRO A 235 5.97 -3.41 22.93
CA PRO A 235 6.33 -2.53 21.82
C PRO A 235 7.40 -3.20 20.97
N GLN A 236 7.15 -3.33 19.67
CA GLN A 236 8.17 -3.77 18.71
C GLN A 236 9.27 -2.71 18.58
N THR A 237 10.38 -3.03 17.92
CA THR A 237 11.37 -2.03 17.52
C THR A 237 11.43 -1.98 16.00
N PHE A 238 10.94 -0.88 15.41
CA PHE A 238 11.02 -0.68 13.97
C PHE A 238 12.38 -0.09 13.60
N HIS A 239 13.10 -0.71 12.67
CA HIS A 239 14.40 -0.22 12.22
C HIS A 239 14.20 0.82 11.13
N VAL A 240 14.59 2.05 11.42
CA VAL A 240 14.35 3.22 10.56
C VAL A 240 15.68 3.84 10.15
N ARG A 241 15.79 4.22 8.88
CA ARG A 241 16.98 4.90 8.33
C ARG A 241 16.55 6.18 7.62
N GLY A 242 17.42 7.18 7.60
CA GLY A 242 17.15 8.46 6.92
C GLY A 242 16.21 9.42 7.68
N PHE A 243 15.95 9.19 8.97
CA PHE A 243 15.17 10.12 9.79
C PHE A 243 15.91 11.45 10.00
N GLY A 244 15.30 12.57 9.62
CA GLY A 244 15.91 13.89 9.75
C GLY A 244 15.39 14.90 8.74
N THR A 245 16.06 16.05 8.71
CA THR A 245 15.80 17.16 7.78
C THR A 245 16.74 17.10 6.59
N THR A 246 16.17 17.06 5.38
CA THR A 246 16.90 17.14 4.12
C THR A 246 16.34 18.30 3.31
N ALA A 247 17.22 19.21 2.87
CA ALA A 247 16.84 20.37 2.06
C ALA A 247 15.74 21.28 2.66
N GLY A 248 15.65 21.35 3.99
CA GLY A 248 14.66 22.18 4.71
C GLY A 248 13.39 21.46 5.11
N GLU A 249 13.15 20.27 4.56
CA GLU A 249 11.98 19.44 4.86
C GLU A 249 12.37 18.32 5.83
N ALA A 250 11.52 18.02 6.83
CA ALA A 250 11.80 17.03 7.87
C ALA A 250 10.83 15.83 7.85
N ASN A 251 11.38 14.62 7.77
CA ASN A 251 10.60 13.40 7.96
C ASN A 251 10.05 13.33 9.39
N LYS A 252 8.92 12.64 9.57
CA LYS A 252 8.22 12.53 10.84
C LYS A 252 8.06 11.09 11.28
N ILE A 253 8.20 10.85 12.57
CA ILE A 253 7.88 9.57 13.22
C ILE A 253 6.94 9.87 14.38
N GLY A 254 5.79 9.21 14.44
CA GLY A 254 4.79 9.49 15.46
C GLY A 254 3.88 8.33 15.80
N LEU A 255 2.93 8.64 16.68
CA LEU A 255 1.92 7.71 17.15
C LEU A 255 0.52 8.23 16.83
N THR A 256 -0.46 7.32 16.78
CA THR A 256 -1.86 7.62 16.48
C THR A 256 -2.62 8.36 17.58
N ALA A 257 -1.92 9.04 18.50
CA ALA A 257 -2.46 9.85 19.57
C ALA A 257 -1.43 10.88 20.03
N THR A 258 -1.90 11.98 20.63
CA THR A 258 -1.02 13.08 21.08
C THR A 258 0.04 12.55 22.04
N LEU A 259 1.31 12.86 21.73
CA LEU A 259 2.43 12.39 22.53
C LEU A 259 2.34 12.96 23.94
N SER A 260 2.40 12.07 24.93
CA SER A 260 2.29 12.42 26.34
C SER A 260 3.07 11.44 27.20
N SER A 261 3.67 11.92 28.29
CA SER A 261 4.33 11.06 29.28
C SER A 261 3.38 10.75 30.43
N SER A 262 3.37 9.50 30.89
CA SER A 262 2.72 9.11 32.15
C SER A 262 3.47 9.64 33.39
N VAL A 263 4.71 10.10 33.24
CA VAL A 263 5.52 10.66 34.32
C VAL A 263 5.53 12.19 34.23
N PRO A 264 5.02 12.92 35.24
CA PRO A 264 5.02 14.37 35.25
C PRO A 264 6.42 14.96 35.02
N GLY A 265 6.52 15.93 34.10
CA GLY A 265 7.77 16.64 33.78
C GLY A 265 8.72 15.89 32.85
N ARG A 266 8.41 14.65 32.44
CA ARG A 266 9.20 13.90 31.45
C ARG A 266 8.74 14.23 30.04
N ALA A 267 9.68 14.34 29.11
CA ALA A 267 9.38 14.48 27.70
C ALA A 267 8.58 13.27 27.19
N PRO A 268 7.64 13.45 26.25
CA PRO A 268 6.84 12.37 25.69
C PRO A 268 7.59 11.60 24.58
N PHE A 269 8.91 11.72 24.55
CA PHE A 269 9.83 10.87 23.80
C PHE A 269 11.15 10.72 24.57
N ALA A 270 11.95 9.73 24.22
CA ALA A 270 13.32 9.56 24.69
C ALA A 270 14.20 8.99 23.58
N TYR A 271 15.43 9.47 23.46
CA TYR A 271 16.42 8.91 22.54
C TYR A 271 17.58 8.30 23.34
N ASN A 272 17.85 7.02 23.11
CA ASN A 272 18.99 6.32 23.67
C ASN A 272 20.15 6.37 22.68
N ALA A 273 21.12 7.26 22.94
CA ALA A 273 22.27 7.47 22.06
C ALA A 273 23.23 6.27 21.95
N ARG A 274 23.20 5.32 22.91
CA ARG A 274 24.03 4.11 22.86
C ARG A 274 23.49 3.12 21.83
N ASP A 275 22.18 2.91 21.86
CA ASP A 275 21.52 1.87 21.05
C ASP A 275 20.85 2.44 19.79
N GLY A 276 20.75 3.76 19.65
CA GLY A 276 20.11 4.41 18.51
C GLY A 276 18.58 4.39 18.55
N ILE A 277 17.97 4.10 19.71
CA ILE A 277 16.52 3.89 19.83
C ILE A 277 15.81 5.18 20.25
N LEU A 278 14.89 5.64 19.41
CA LEU A 278 13.87 6.64 19.71
C LEU A 278 12.61 5.95 20.21
N THR A 279 12.23 6.19 21.46
CA THR A 279 10.98 5.71 22.05
C THR A 279 9.99 6.87 22.15
N LEU A 280 8.77 6.66 21.63
CA LEU A 280 7.66 7.62 21.75
C LEU A 280 6.64 7.12 22.79
N TYR A 281 5.97 8.06 23.46
CA TYR A 281 5.01 7.77 24.54
C TYR A 281 3.65 8.41 24.27
N VAL A 282 2.58 7.66 24.55
CA VAL A 282 1.22 8.16 24.74
C VAL A 282 0.72 7.61 26.08
N GLY A 283 0.98 8.33 27.16
CA GLY A 283 0.67 7.87 28.52
C GLY A 283 1.43 6.60 28.89
N LEU A 284 0.73 5.46 28.90
CA LEU A 284 1.28 4.13 29.16
C LEU A 284 1.66 3.37 27.88
N TYR A 285 1.17 3.81 26.72
CA TYR A 285 1.49 3.19 25.44
C TYR A 285 2.85 3.70 24.95
N THR A 286 3.62 2.80 24.36
CA THR A 286 4.97 3.08 23.86
C THR A 286 5.19 2.43 22.51
N GLN A 287 6.14 2.95 21.74
CA GLN A 287 6.63 2.30 20.53
C GLN A 287 8.08 2.71 20.31
N ASN A 288 8.90 1.75 19.86
CA ASN A 288 10.33 1.96 19.64
C ASN A 288 10.65 2.04 18.14
N PHE A 289 11.57 2.93 17.82
CA PHE A 289 12.14 3.11 16.50
C PHE A 289 13.66 3.16 16.63
N GLU A 290 14.38 2.19 16.07
CA GLU A 290 15.84 2.21 15.99
C GLU A 290 16.24 3.08 14.80
N ILE A 291 16.58 4.34 15.06
CA ILE A 291 16.85 5.36 14.03
C ILE A 291 18.34 5.52 13.71
N GLY A 292 19.21 4.75 14.38
CA GLY A 292 20.66 4.86 14.35
C GLY A 292 21.24 5.74 15.46
N THR A 293 22.55 5.63 15.64
CA THR A 293 23.33 6.45 16.57
C THR A 293 23.73 7.81 15.96
N GLY A 294 24.19 8.74 16.80
CA GLY A 294 24.77 10.02 16.36
C GLY A 294 23.80 11.21 16.28
N TYR A 295 22.53 11.05 16.67
CA TYR A 295 21.58 12.17 16.73
C TYR A 295 21.85 13.07 17.93
N ASP A 296 21.70 14.37 17.74
CA ASP A 296 21.77 15.38 18.81
C ASP A 296 20.40 15.47 19.53
N PRO A 297 20.30 15.09 20.82
CA PRO A 297 19.04 15.13 21.57
C PRO A 297 18.35 16.49 21.60
N THR A 298 19.09 17.59 21.40
CA THR A 298 18.53 18.96 21.44
C THR A 298 17.78 19.37 20.17
N LYS A 299 17.90 18.59 19.09
CA LYS A 299 17.29 18.89 17.79
C LYS A 299 15.97 18.15 17.54
N PHE A 300 15.57 17.28 18.45
CA PHE A 300 14.25 16.63 18.37
C PHE A 300 13.17 17.64 18.76
N GLN A 301 12.10 17.66 17.97
CA GLN A 301 10.96 18.56 18.19
C GLN A 301 9.66 17.78 18.05
N ILE A 302 8.74 17.99 18.98
CA ILE A 302 7.37 17.48 18.88
C ILE A 302 6.60 18.35 17.91
N VAL A 303 5.95 17.72 16.94
CA VAL A 303 5.19 18.37 15.88
C VAL A 303 3.89 17.62 15.61
N SER A 304 2.99 18.28 14.89
CA SER A 304 1.82 17.63 14.31
C SER A 304 2.19 17.03 12.96
N ASP A 305 1.61 15.88 12.65
CA ASP A 305 1.65 15.37 11.29
C ASP A 305 0.31 15.62 10.60
N THR A 306 0.38 16.20 9.41
CA THR A 306 -0.76 16.56 8.56
C THR A 306 -0.68 15.87 7.21
N SER A 307 0.16 14.83 7.10
CA SER A 307 0.25 14.01 5.90
C SER A 307 -1.13 13.41 5.59
N ARG A 308 -1.45 13.33 4.30
CA ARG A 308 -2.74 12.77 3.84
C ARG A 308 -2.79 11.27 4.10
N GLU A 309 -4.01 10.76 4.33
CA GLU A 309 -4.33 9.32 4.47
C GLU A 309 -3.56 8.57 5.57
N ILE A 310 -3.09 9.30 6.58
CA ILE A 310 -2.69 8.76 7.88
C ILE A 310 -3.37 9.56 8.99
N PRO A 311 -3.44 9.04 10.22
CA PRO A 311 -4.01 9.79 11.34
C PRO A 311 -3.31 11.14 11.54
N GLN A 312 -4.07 12.23 11.42
CA GLN A 312 -3.56 13.60 11.56
C GLN A 312 -3.64 14.06 13.01
N ILE A 313 -2.62 13.70 13.78
CA ILE A 313 -2.61 13.88 15.22
C ILE A 313 -1.87 15.16 15.61
N TYR A 314 -2.55 16.04 16.33
CA TYR A 314 -1.94 17.23 16.92
C TYR A 314 -0.86 16.82 17.95
N LEU A 315 0.37 17.30 17.75
CA LEU A 315 1.54 16.95 18.56
C LEU A 315 1.73 15.42 18.71
N GLY A 316 1.35 14.64 17.68
CA GLY A 316 1.45 13.19 17.66
C GLY A 316 2.80 12.66 17.16
N ALA A 317 3.69 13.53 16.69
CA ALA A 317 4.93 13.14 16.02
C ALA A 317 6.16 13.84 16.57
N VAL A 318 7.31 13.29 16.25
CA VAL A 318 8.63 13.88 16.44
C VAL A 318 9.28 14.06 15.07
N GLN A 319 9.92 15.20 14.86
CA GLN A 319 10.87 15.43 13.78
C GLN A 319 12.26 15.71 14.37
N TYR A 320 13.29 15.53 13.56
CA TYR A 320 14.67 15.88 13.92
C TYR A 320 15.16 17.02 13.04
N ASN A 321 15.45 18.18 13.64
CA ASN A 321 15.85 19.42 12.99
C ASN A 321 17.34 19.45 12.61
N GLY A 322 17.80 18.41 11.94
CA GLY A 322 19.16 18.27 11.45
C GLY A 322 19.24 17.16 10.40
N PRO A 323 20.33 17.09 9.63
CA PRO A 323 20.50 16.01 8.66
C PRO A 323 20.61 14.64 9.38
N PRO A 324 20.12 13.54 8.78
CA PRO A 324 20.35 12.21 9.31
C PRO A 324 21.85 11.97 9.53
N PRO A 325 22.31 11.57 10.73
CA PRO A 325 23.73 11.39 11.02
C PRO A 325 24.42 10.37 10.12
N ASN A 326 23.69 9.30 9.78
CA ASN A 326 24.15 8.26 8.86
C ASN A 326 23.42 8.43 7.52
N SER A 327 23.99 9.26 6.65
CA SER A 327 23.46 9.51 5.30
C SER A 327 23.82 8.37 4.35
N GLY A 328 22.95 8.09 3.38
CA GLY A 328 23.15 7.09 2.35
C GLY A 328 22.02 6.07 2.32
N ILE A 329 22.05 5.21 1.29
CA ILE A 329 21.12 4.09 1.17
C ILE A 329 21.61 2.97 2.08
N PRO A 330 20.78 2.44 3.00
CA PRO A 330 21.15 1.30 3.84
C PRO A 330 21.53 0.08 3.00
N PRO A 331 22.48 -0.78 3.44
CA PRO A 331 22.90 -1.97 2.69
C PRO A 331 21.77 -2.92 2.30
N GLU A 332 20.72 -2.98 3.11
CA GLU A 332 19.52 -3.81 2.91
C GLU A 332 18.59 -3.21 1.84
N CYS A 333 18.72 -1.92 1.55
CA CYS A 333 17.88 -1.19 0.62
C CYS A 333 18.56 -0.98 -0.74
N LYS A 334 17.74 -0.83 -1.78
CA LYS A 334 18.17 -0.49 -3.14
C LYS A 334 17.46 0.79 -3.59
N PRO A 335 18.03 1.57 -4.52
CA PRO A 335 17.32 2.70 -5.10
C PRO A 335 15.96 2.28 -5.69
N CYS A 336 14.93 3.09 -5.48
CA CYS A 336 13.62 2.88 -6.09
C CYS A 336 13.72 3.00 -7.62
N LYS A 337 13.05 2.09 -8.33
CA LYS A 337 13.11 2.04 -9.79
C LYS A 337 12.15 3.06 -10.40
N SER A 338 12.58 3.68 -11.50
CA SER A 338 11.69 4.55 -12.28
C SER A 338 10.60 3.70 -12.95
N VAL A 339 9.40 4.27 -13.06
CA VAL A 339 8.29 3.66 -13.81
C VAL A 339 8.75 3.37 -15.25
N PRO A 340 8.60 2.14 -15.76
CA PRO A 340 9.04 1.79 -17.10
C PRO A 340 8.21 2.52 -18.16
N GLY A 341 8.81 2.72 -19.34
CA GLY A 341 8.07 3.22 -20.50
C GLY A 341 6.99 2.23 -20.95
N ILE A 342 6.00 2.72 -21.69
CA ILE A 342 4.88 1.91 -22.21
C ILE A 342 5.27 1.37 -23.59
N PRO A 343 5.52 0.06 -23.77
CA PRO A 343 5.89 -0.48 -25.08
C PRO A 343 4.76 -0.30 -26.09
N GLY A 344 5.10 0.19 -27.28
CA GLY A 344 4.16 0.38 -28.40
C GLY A 344 3.37 1.70 -28.39
N ILE A 345 3.56 2.56 -27.38
CA ILE A 345 2.87 3.87 -27.30
C ILE A 345 3.22 4.83 -28.45
N ASP A 346 4.41 4.68 -29.03
CA ASP A 346 4.94 5.49 -30.12
C ASP A 346 4.28 5.19 -31.49
N LYS A 347 3.55 4.07 -31.58
CA LYS A 347 2.89 3.61 -32.81
C LYS A 347 1.40 3.37 -32.55
N PRO A 348 0.62 4.42 -32.27
CA PRO A 348 -0.82 4.26 -32.13
C PRO A 348 -1.46 3.79 -33.44
N PRO A 349 -2.59 3.06 -33.40
CA PRO A 349 -3.29 2.63 -34.60
C PRO A 349 -3.65 3.81 -35.51
N ALA A 350 -3.52 3.64 -36.83
CA ALA A 350 -3.82 4.68 -37.82
C ALA A 350 -5.33 5.01 -37.93
N THR A 351 -6.20 4.13 -37.40
CA THR A 351 -7.65 4.27 -37.37
C THR A 351 -8.16 4.40 -35.94
N SER A 352 -9.34 5.00 -35.75
CA SER A 352 -10.01 5.00 -34.44
C SER A 352 -10.25 3.56 -33.97
N TYR A 353 -10.02 3.31 -32.69
CA TYR A 353 -10.28 2.03 -32.02
C TYR A 353 -11.39 2.21 -30.99
N SER A 354 -12.11 1.13 -30.67
CA SER A 354 -13.12 1.16 -29.61
C SER A 354 -12.44 1.27 -28.26
N VAL A 355 -12.96 2.19 -27.43
CA VAL A 355 -12.47 2.41 -26.08
C VAL A 355 -13.68 2.48 -25.16
N SER A 356 -13.76 1.56 -24.21
CA SER A 356 -14.62 1.76 -23.05
C SER A 356 -13.94 2.78 -22.13
N THR A 357 -14.69 3.76 -21.65
CA THR A 357 -14.19 4.79 -20.72
C THR A 357 -14.33 4.35 -19.26
N THR A 358 -15.24 3.43 -18.98
CA THR A 358 -15.50 2.83 -17.67
C THR A 358 -15.20 1.33 -17.66
N ALA A 359 -14.63 0.85 -16.56
CA ALA A 359 -14.52 -0.57 -16.28
C ALA A 359 -15.85 -1.10 -15.75
N THR A 360 -16.50 -2.02 -16.45
CA THR A 360 -17.53 -2.89 -15.87
C THR A 360 -16.84 -4.01 -15.08
N SER A 361 -16.17 -3.68 -13.97
CA SER A 361 -15.62 -4.71 -13.09
C SER A 361 -16.75 -5.30 -12.24
N SER A 362 -16.70 -6.62 -12.01
CA SER A 362 -17.52 -7.28 -11.00
C SER A 362 -17.14 -6.74 -9.61
N THR A 363 -18.02 -5.93 -9.01
CA THR A 363 -17.88 -5.43 -7.65
C THR A 363 -18.04 -6.58 -6.65
N ILE A 364 -16.96 -7.31 -6.37
CA ILE A 364 -16.87 -8.03 -5.09
C ILE A 364 -16.49 -6.96 -4.05
N PRO A 365 -17.30 -6.75 -2.99
CA PRO A 365 -16.99 -5.76 -1.98
C PRO A 365 -15.63 -6.06 -1.35
N MET A 366 -14.77 -5.04 -1.27
CA MET A 366 -13.62 -5.09 -0.38
C MET A 366 -14.11 -5.44 1.03
N PRO A 367 -13.47 -6.37 1.76
CA PRO A 367 -13.75 -6.53 3.17
C PRO A 367 -13.45 -5.21 3.87
N SER A 368 -14.46 -4.65 4.53
CA SER A 368 -14.32 -3.46 5.37
C SER A 368 -13.24 -3.75 6.41
N ALA A 369 -12.18 -2.93 6.45
CA ALA A 369 -11.14 -3.03 7.45
C ALA A 369 -11.79 -2.91 8.83
N THR A 370 -11.91 -4.03 9.55
CA THR A 370 -12.47 -4.01 10.90
C THR A 370 -11.39 -3.46 11.82
N VAL A 371 -11.48 -2.16 12.12
CA VAL A 371 -10.61 -1.50 13.09
C VAL A 371 -10.91 -2.10 14.47
N PRO A 372 -9.92 -2.60 15.23
CA PRO A 372 -10.14 -2.88 16.65
C PRO A 372 -10.40 -1.55 17.35
N SER A 373 -11.64 -1.33 17.79
CA SER A 373 -11.96 -0.21 18.66
C SER A 373 -11.19 -0.39 19.97
N MET A 374 -10.31 0.55 20.27
CA MET A 374 -9.61 0.60 21.55
C MET A 374 -10.67 0.91 22.62
N SER A 375 -11.07 -0.10 23.38
CA SER A 375 -11.92 0.09 24.54
C SER A 375 -11.18 0.96 25.55
N THR A 376 -11.75 2.13 25.82
CA THR A 376 -11.34 2.97 26.94
C THR A 376 -11.45 2.14 28.23
N PRO A 377 -10.41 2.09 29.09
CA PRO A 377 -10.55 1.41 30.36
C PRO A 377 -11.58 2.17 31.21
N SER A 378 -12.76 1.58 31.40
CA SER A 378 -13.67 2.05 32.44
C SER A 378 -12.95 1.81 33.77
N SER A 379 -12.66 2.88 34.51
CA SER A 379 -12.15 2.81 35.87
C SER A 379 -13.03 1.87 36.71
N ALA A 380 -12.50 0.68 37.03
CA ALA A 380 -13.11 -0.21 38.00
C ALA A 380 -12.88 0.38 39.40
N SER A 381 -13.75 1.29 39.83
CA SER A 381 -13.86 1.66 41.24
C SER A 381 -14.51 0.50 41.99
N LYS A 382 -13.72 -0.22 42.79
CA LYS A 382 -14.21 -1.16 43.81
C LYS A 382 -15.22 -0.44 44.70
N ALA A 383 -16.44 -0.97 44.77
CA ALA A 383 -17.45 -0.58 45.72
C ALA A 383 -17.01 -0.99 47.14
N THR A 384 -16.99 -0.04 48.06
CA THR A 384 -17.09 -0.28 49.51
C THR A 384 -18.32 0.47 49.99
N ASP A 385 -19.21 -0.28 50.65
CA ASP A 385 -20.46 0.16 51.24
C ASP A 385 -20.26 1.30 52.26
N GLY A 386 -21.17 2.28 52.20
CA GLY A 386 -21.26 3.36 53.17
C GLY A 386 -22.38 4.33 52.80
N ALA A 387 -23.55 4.13 53.40
CA ALA A 387 -24.76 4.89 53.16
C ALA A 387 -24.64 6.38 53.50
N SER A 388 -25.06 7.27 52.58
CA SER A 388 -25.91 8.43 52.91
C SER A 388 -26.40 9.12 51.64
N THR A 389 -27.72 9.30 51.58
CA THR A 389 -28.53 10.05 50.62
C THR A 389 -28.03 11.46 50.31
N HIS A 390 -27.95 11.85 49.03
CA HIS A 390 -28.47 13.12 48.48
C HIS A 390 -28.34 13.17 46.93
N GLY A 391 -29.50 13.19 46.25
CA GLY A 391 -29.82 13.87 44.98
C GLY A 391 -28.88 13.77 43.75
N LEU A 392 -29.28 12.93 42.78
CA LEU A 392 -28.95 13.06 41.35
C LEU A 392 -29.51 14.36 40.78
N ILE A 393 -28.76 15.08 39.93
CA ILE A 393 -29.04 15.26 38.48
C ILE A 393 -27.69 15.46 37.77
N LYS A 394 -27.30 14.53 36.88
CA LYS A 394 -26.26 14.79 35.86
C LYS A 394 -26.91 14.57 34.50
N THR A 395 -27.13 15.66 33.79
CA THR A 395 -27.64 15.67 32.42
C THR A 395 -26.68 14.90 31.52
N VAL A 396 -27.16 13.80 30.93
CA VAL A 396 -26.47 13.11 29.84
C VAL A 396 -27.09 13.61 28.54
N THR A 397 -26.38 14.48 27.84
CA THR A 397 -26.69 14.81 26.45
C THR A 397 -26.13 13.68 25.60
N VAL A 398 -27.01 12.80 25.12
CA VAL A 398 -26.66 11.79 24.10
C VAL A 398 -26.69 12.52 22.76
N PHE A 399 -25.52 12.65 22.11
CA PHE A 399 -25.49 12.94 20.68
C PHE A 399 -25.58 11.61 19.95
N GLU A 400 -26.75 11.36 19.39
CA GLU A 400 -26.97 10.31 18.39
C GLU A 400 -26.28 10.77 17.10
N THR A 401 -25.16 10.13 16.73
CA THR A 401 -24.59 10.30 15.40
C THR A 401 -25.30 9.32 14.47
N ASP A 402 -26.29 9.83 13.75
CA ASP A 402 -26.83 9.19 12.56
C ASP A 402 -25.69 8.99 11.54
N VAL A 403 -25.48 7.73 11.15
CA VAL A 403 -24.63 7.40 10.00
C VAL A 403 -25.43 7.73 8.75
N VAL A 404 -25.20 8.90 8.17
CA VAL A 404 -25.72 9.24 6.85
C VAL A 404 -24.85 8.53 5.81
N GLU A 405 -25.37 7.44 5.21
CA GLU A 405 -24.88 6.94 3.93
C GLU A 405 -25.09 8.03 2.87
N VAL A 406 -24.03 8.72 2.48
CA VAL A 406 -24.06 9.64 1.35
C VAL A 406 -23.88 8.83 0.06
N THR A 407 -25.00 8.38 -0.50
CA THR A 407 -25.02 7.88 -1.88
C THR A 407 -24.95 9.08 -2.83
N SER A 408 -23.79 9.30 -3.45
CA SER A 408 -23.63 10.31 -4.48
C SER A 408 -24.15 9.79 -5.82
N THR A 409 -25.35 10.24 -6.21
CA THR A 409 -25.89 10.03 -7.56
C THR A 409 -25.49 11.20 -8.45
N PHE A 410 -24.66 10.95 -9.47
CA PHE A 410 -24.31 11.96 -10.47
C PHE A 410 -25.31 11.90 -11.64
N THR A 411 -26.05 13.00 -11.87
CA THR A 411 -26.90 13.18 -13.05
C THR A 411 -26.10 13.95 -14.10
N LEU A 412 -25.75 13.30 -15.21
CA LEU A 412 -25.17 13.98 -16.38
C LEU A 412 -26.30 14.56 -17.24
N THR A 413 -26.40 15.89 -17.27
CA THR A 413 -27.29 16.59 -18.21
C THR A 413 -26.52 16.85 -19.50
N SER A 414 -26.82 16.10 -20.56
CA SER A 414 -26.34 16.41 -21.91
C SER A 414 -27.33 17.37 -22.60
N THR A 415 -26.92 18.60 -22.86
CA THR A 415 -27.62 19.49 -23.79
C THR A 415 -27.29 19.08 -25.22
N VAL A 416 -28.27 18.52 -25.93
CA VAL A 416 -28.25 18.43 -27.39
C VAL A 416 -28.60 19.81 -27.93
N THR A 417 -27.74 20.37 -28.77
CA THR A 417 -28.06 21.54 -29.59
C THR A 417 -28.32 21.03 -31.00
N ASP A 418 -29.49 21.38 -31.54
CA ASP A 418 -29.91 21.07 -32.92
C ASP A 418 -29.02 21.76 -33.97
#